data_AF-A0A0K6GS26-F1
#
_entry.id   AF-A0A0K6GS26-F1
#
_cell.length_a   1.000
_cell.length_b   1.000
_cell.length_c   1.000
_cell.angle_alpha   90.00
_cell.angle_beta   90.00
_cell.angle_gamma   90.00
#
_symmetry.space_group_name_H-M   'P 1'
#
loop_
_entity.id
_entity.type
_entity.pdbx_description
1 polymer ?
#
loop_
_entity_poly.entity_id
_entity_poly.type
_entity_poly.pdbx_seq_one_letter_code
_entity_poly.pdbx_strand_id
1 'polypeptide(L)'
;MEIRWLIFYVIEPFKSGSILNYQIHKYIIRSKTYTKSSLKLGRQMHKQYMAHLHNPTKGRYKEYNEIPGIRPDFVDFNTGTIYELKPYNPRAIAQGKRQLKKYKRIFEQERGGKWKTVLHVY
;
A
#
# COMPACT_ATOMS: atom_id res chain seq x y z
N MET A 1 -18.96 25.06 -12.80
CA MET A 1 -18.53 23.65 -13.00
C MET A 1 -17.20 23.49 -12.27
N GLU A 2 -17.20 22.81 -11.12
CA GLU A 2 -16.02 22.76 -10.26
C GLU A 2 -15.05 21.66 -10.69
N ILE A 3 -13.80 22.07 -10.86
CA ILE A 3 -12.63 21.23 -11.14
C ILE A 3 -12.19 20.61 -9.79
N ARG A 4 -12.36 19.29 -9.65
CA ARG A 4 -11.82 18.54 -8.49
C ARG A 4 -10.32 18.32 -8.70
N TRP A 5 -9.51 19.02 -7.91
CA TRP A 5 -8.08 18.78 -7.80
C TRP A 5 -7.80 17.39 -7.20
N LEU A 6 -7.17 16.51 -7.97
CA LEU A 6 -6.51 15.29 -7.48
C LEU A 6 -5.21 15.71 -6.78
N ILE A 7 -5.16 15.63 -5.45
CA ILE A 7 -3.92 15.85 -4.71
C ILE A 7 -3.20 14.51 -4.57
N PHE A 8 -2.14 14.32 -5.36
CA PHE A 8 -1.13 13.29 -5.14
C PHE A 8 -0.14 13.79 -4.08
N TYR A 9 -0.04 13.14 -2.92
CA TYR A 9 1.04 13.40 -1.98
C TYR A 9 2.19 12.42 -2.21
N VAL A 10 3.27 12.93 -2.80
CA VAL A 10 4.61 12.35 -2.72
C VAL A 10 5.08 12.53 -1.27
N ILE A 11 5.32 11.43 -0.56
CA ILE A 11 5.82 11.45 0.81
C ILE A 11 7.35 11.42 0.74
N GLU A 12 8.01 12.57 0.88
CA GLU A 12 9.43 12.62 1.22
C GLU A 12 9.61 12.44 2.74
N PRO A 13 10.72 11.83 3.20
CA PRO A 13 10.97 11.63 4.62
C PRO A 13 11.53 12.91 5.26
N PHE A 14 10.70 13.69 5.96
CA PHE A 14 11.14 14.91 6.65
C PHE A 14 11.44 14.66 8.15
N LYS A 15 12.55 15.24 8.60
CA LYS A 15 13.25 14.94 9.87
C LYS A 15 12.41 15.25 11.12
N SER A 16 12.37 14.29 12.05
CA SER A 16 11.63 14.33 13.32
C SER A 16 12.35 15.21 14.36
N GLY A 17 11.78 16.37 14.72
CA GLY A 17 12.40 17.23 15.72
C GLY A 17 11.52 18.24 16.46
N SER A 18 10.19 18.31 16.24
CA SER A 18 9.35 19.28 16.96
C SER A 18 8.08 18.68 17.57
N ILE A 19 7.82 19.06 18.82
CA ILE A 19 6.65 18.63 19.62
C ILE A 19 5.34 19.11 18.96
N LEU A 20 5.37 20.30 18.33
CA LEU A 20 4.24 20.83 17.57
C LEU A 20 3.87 19.92 16.39
N ASN A 21 4.87 19.41 15.65
CA ASN A 21 4.63 18.49 14.54
C ASN A 21 4.09 17.14 15.00
N TYR A 22 4.53 16.63 16.16
CA TYR A 22 3.97 15.41 16.74
C TYR A 22 2.50 15.59 17.13
N GLN A 23 2.14 16.72 17.74
CA GLN A 23 0.76 17.01 18.12
C GLN A 23 -0.14 17.20 16.89
N ILE A 24 0.32 17.91 15.86
CA ILE A 24 -0.42 18.09 14.60
C ILE A 24 -0.63 16.75 13.89
N HIS A 25 0.41 15.91 13.77
CA HIS A 25 0.27 14.56 13.19
C HIS A 25 -0.70 13.69 14.00
N LYS A 26 -0.63 13.74 15.34
CA LYS A 26 -1.53 12.99 16.22
C LYS A 26 -2.99 13.48 16.10
N TYR A 27 -3.21 14.78 15.91
CA TYR A 27 -4.54 15.37 15.74
C TYR A 27 -5.14 15.04 14.36
N ILE A 28 -4.35 15.11 13.29
CA ILE A 28 -4.76 14.70 11.93
C ILE A 28 -5.06 13.19 11.86
N ILE A 29 -4.29 12.35 12.55
CA ILE A 29 -4.58 10.92 12.66
C ILE A 29 -5.88 10.67 13.45
N ARG A 30 -6.18 11.50 14.47
CA ARG A 30 -7.43 11.41 15.24
C ARG A 30 -8.66 11.95 14.49
N SER A 31 -8.51 12.91 13.59
CA SER A 31 -9.63 13.47 12.82
C SER A 31 -10.04 12.62 11.61
N LYS A 32 -9.20 11.66 11.19
CA LYS A 32 -9.59 10.65 10.20
C LYS A 32 -10.48 9.61 10.86
N THR A 33 -11.75 9.62 10.51
CA THR A 33 -12.68 8.55 10.88
C THR A 33 -12.21 7.23 10.27
N TYR A 34 -12.26 6.14 11.05
CA TYR A 34 -11.89 4.83 10.53
C TYR A 34 -12.83 4.41 9.40
N THR A 35 -12.26 3.90 8.31
CA THR A 35 -13.04 3.41 7.18
C THR A 35 -13.75 2.11 7.59
N LYS A 36 -15.08 2.16 7.75
CA LYS A 36 -15.93 0.96 7.79
C LYS A 36 -16.00 0.37 6.37
N SER A 37 -15.06 -0.50 6.04
CA SER A 37 -15.06 -1.23 4.76
C SER A 37 -16.04 -2.40 4.79
N SER A 38 -17.02 -2.40 3.88
CA SER A 38 -17.78 -3.61 3.55
C SER A 38 -16.99 -4.50 2.57
N LEU A 39 -17.28 -5.80 2.52
CA LEU A 39 -16.64 -6.71 1.55
C LEU A 39 -16.83 -6.24 0.10
N LYS A 40 -17.97 -5.61 -0.22
CA LYS A 40 -18.25 -5.04 -1.53
C LYS A 40 -17.31 -3.87 -1.86
N LEU A 41 -17.17 -2.92 -0.93
CA LEU A 41 -16.27 -1.79 -1.09
C LEU A 41 -14.82 -2.27 -1.21
N GLY A 42 -14.38 -3.20 -0.35
CA GLY A 42 -13.04 -3.77 -0.42
C GLY A 42 -12.74 -4.36 -1.79
N ARG A 43 -13.62 -5.21 -2.33
CA ARG A 43 -13.46 -5.77 -3.69
C ARG A 43 -13.37 -4.68 -4.76
N GLN A 44 -14.20 -3.63 -4.67
CA GLN A 44 -14.16 -2.53 -5.62
C GLN A 44 -12.82 -1.78 -5.57
N MET A 45 -12.34 -1.45 -4.36
CA MET A 45 -11.06 -0.75 -4.18
C MET A 45 -9.89 -1.57 -4.71
N HIS A 46 -9.81 -2.87 -4.39
CA HIS A 46 -8.76 -3.75 -4.90
C HIS A 46 -8.87 -3.98 -6.42
N LYS A 47 -10.08 -4.00 -6.99
CA LYS A 47 -10.25 -4.09 -8.45
C LYS A 47 -9.64 -2.88 -9.17
N GLN A 48 -9.85 -1.68 -8.64
CA GLN A 48 -9.38 -0.42 -9.25
C GLN A 48 -7.92 -0.09 -8.93
N TYR A 49 -7.41 -0.61 -7.81
CA TYR A 49 -6.07 -0.33 -7.33
C TYR A 49 -4.99 -0.68 -8.37
N MET A 50 -4.23 0.33 -8.81
CA MET A 50 -3.10 0.23 -9.75
C MET A 50 -3.40 -0.56 -11.05
N ALA A 51 -4.66 -0.74 -11.41
CA ALA A 51 -5.05 -1.55 -12.58
C ALA A 51 -4.48 -0.99 -13.88
N HIS A 52 -4.41 0.34 -14.01
CA HIS A 52 -3.82 1.02 -15.16
C HIS A 52 -2.29 0.89 -15.27
N LEU A 53 -1.61 0.45 -14.20
CA LEU A 53 -0.15 0.25 -14.19
C LEU A 53 0.24 -1.20 -14.48
N HIS A 54 -0.73 -2.13 -14.50
CA HIS A 54 -0.46 -3.53 -14.81
C HIS A 54 0.11 -3.65 -16.23
N ASN A 55 1.34 -4.15 -16.30
CA ASN A 55 2.04 -4.36 -17.55
C ASN A 55 3.12 -5.44 -17.34
N PRO A 56 2.83 -6.72 -17.66
CA PRO A 56 3.76 -7.82 -17.51
C PRO A 56 5.08 -7.63 -18.28
N THR A 57 5.03 -7.04 -19.48
CA THR A 57 6.24 -6.83 -20.30
C THR A 57 7.19 -5.81 -19.67
N LYS A 58 6.68 -4.93 -18.81
CA LYS A 58 7.46 -4.00 -17.99
C LYS A 58 7.66 -4.48 -16.56
N GLY A 59 7.43 -5.75 -16.24
CA GLY A 59 7.63 -6.28 -14.89
C GLY A 59 6.67 -5.72 -13.83
N ARG A 60 5.47 -5.27 -14.22
CA ARG A 60 4.46 -4.71 -13.31
C ARG A 60 3.22 -5.59 -13.25
N TYR A 61 2.95 -6.15 -12.08
CA TYR A 61 1.92 -7.17 -11.91
C TYR A 61 0.89 -6.74 -10.87
N LYS A 62 -0.38 -6.70 -11.27
CA LYS A 62 -1.51 -6.62 -10.34
C LYS A 62 -1.89 -8.03 -9.94
N GLU A 63 -2.14 -8.26 -8.64
CA GLU A 63 -2.54 -9.56 -8.09
C GLU A 63 -1.59 -10.70 -8.48
N TYR A 64 -0.28 -10.46 -8.35
CA TYR A 64 0.78 -11.40 -8.73
C TYR A 64 0.66 -12.73 -7.97
N ASN A 65 0.63 -13.85 -8.69
CA ASN A 65 0.33 -15.18 -8.15
C ASN A 65 1.31 -16.28 -8.58
N GLU A 66 2.47 -15.94 -9.15
CA GLU A 66 3.42 -16.96 -9.61
C GLU A 66 4.16 -17.68 -8.48
N ILE A 67 4.22 -17.08 -7.27
CA ILE A 67 4.78 -17.74 -6.08
C ILE A 67 3.63 -18.36 -5.29
N PRO A 68 3.62 -19.70 -5.09
CA PRO A 68 2.55 -20.37 -4.35
C PRO A 68 2.32 -19.77 -2.96
N GLY A 69 1.05 -19.52 -2.61
CA GLY A 69 0.67 -18.98 -1.30
C GLY A 69 0.97 -17.49 -1.10
N ILE A 70 1.28 -16.77 -2.18
CA ILE A 70 1.55 -15.33 -2.21
C ILE A 70 0.68 -14.66 -3.27
N ARG A 71 -0.04 -13.61 -2.88
CA ARG A 71 -0.85 -12.78 -3.78
C ARG A 71 -0.85 -11.32 -3.34
N PRO A 72 0.24 -10.57 -3.55
CA PRO A 72 0.27 -9.15 -3.28
C PRO A 72 -0.66 -8.42 -4.24
N ASP A 73 -1.23 -7.30 -3.79
CA ASP A 73 -2.13 -6.50 -4.63
C ASP A 73 -1.42 -5.95 -5.88
N PHE A 74 -0.17 -5.54 -5.73
CA PHE A 74 0.66 -5.11 -6.85
C PHE A 74 2.15 -5.32 -6.57
N VAL A 75 2.91 -5.61 -7.61
CA VAL A 75 4.37 -5.78 -7.56
C VAL A 75 5.00 -5.06 -8.75
N ASP A 76 6.05 -4.28 -8.50
CA ASP A 76 6.92 -3.71 -9.53
C ASP A 76 8.33 -4.30 -9.39
N PHE A 77 8.70 -5.17 -10.34
CA PHE A 77 10.00 -5.84 -10.37
C PHE A 77 11.15 -4.90 -10.73
N ASN A 78 10.90 -3.78 -11.43
CA ASN A 78 11.95 -2.84 -11.78
C ASN A 78 12.48 -2.11 -10.55
N THR A 79 11.57 -1.78 -9.62
CA THR A 79 11.93 -1.07 -8.38
C THR A 79 12.12 -2.02 -7.19
N GLY A 80 11.76 -3.29 -7.35
CA GLY A 80 11.77 -4.29 -6.28
C GLY A 80 10.76 -3.93 -5.17
N THR A 81 9.55 -3.49 -5.54
CA THR A 81 8.55 -2.99 -4.58
C THR A 81 7.27 -3.82 -4.57
N ILE A 82 6.85 -4.24 -3.38
CA ILE A 82 5.62 -4.99 -3.12
C ILE A 82 4.61 -4.05 -2.46
N TYR A 83 3.40 -3.99 -3.01
CA TYR A 83 2.34 -3.12 -2.55
C TYR A 83 1.15 -3.92 -2.02
N GLU A 84 0.56 -3.40 -0.94
CA GLU A 84 -0.66 -3.91 -0.34
C GLU A 84 -1.63 -2.75 -0.08
N LEU A 85 -2.92 -2.96 -0.32
CA LEU A 85 -4.00 -2.02 -0.02
C LEU A 85 -4.86 -2.56 1.12
N LYS A 86 -5.17 -1.69 2.10
CA LYS A 86 -6.10 -2.01 3.20
C LYS A 86 -7.04 -0.84 3.50
N PRO A 87 -8.23 -1.08 4.07
CA PRO A 87 -9.01 0.03 4.61
C PRO A 87 -8.28 0.71 5.76
N TYR A 88 -8.52 2.00 5.97
CA TYR A 88 -7.99 2.76 7.10
C TYR A 88 -8.62 2.31 8.42
N ASN A 89 -8.12 1.19 8.94
CA ASN A 89 -8.52 0.54 10.18
C ASN A 89 -7.27 -0.08 10.83
N PRO A 90 -7.01 0.13 12.13
CA PRO A 90 -5.82 -0.39 12.81
C PRO A 90 -5.63 -1.90 12.65
N ARG A 91 -6.72 -2.67 12.69
CA ARG A 91 -6.68 -4.13 12.52
C ARG A 91 -6.24 -4.52 11.10
N ALA A 92 -6.79 -3.85 10.09
CA ALA A 92 -6.46 -4.11 8.69
C ALA A 92 -5.04 -3.68 8.35
N ILE A 93 -4.60 -2.53 8.88
CA ILE A 93 -3.22 -2.05 8.74
C ILE A 93 -2.23 -3.04 9.37
N ALA A 94 -2.51 -3.53 10.58
CA ALA A 94 -1.68 -4.53 11.23
C ALA A 94 -1.61 -5.85 10.43
N GLN A 95 -2.73 -6.28 9.84
CA GLN A 95 -2.76 -7.44 8.93
C GLN A 95 -1.92 -7.19 7.67
N GLY A 96 -2.08 -6.04 7.01
CA GLY A 96 -1.30 -5.67 5.82
C GLY A 96 0.21 -5.67 6.09
N LYS A 97 0.65 -5.12 7.23
CA LYS A 97 2.06 -5.15 7.64
C LYS A 97 2.60 -6.58 7.80
N ARG A 98 1.81 -7.49 8.39
CA ARG A 98 2.20 -8.91 8.52
C ARG A 98 2.31 -9.60 7.16
N GLN A 99 1.36 -9.33 6.25
CA GLN A 99 1.40 -9.86 4.89
C GLN A 99 2.62 -9.37 4.12
N LEU A 100 2.89 -8.06 4.14
CA LEU A 100 4.07 -7.48 3.50
C LEU A 100 5.38 -8.04 4.06
N LYS A 101 5.48 -8.28 5.38
CA LYS A 101 6.65 -8.94 5.98
C LYS A 101 6.85 -10.36 5.45
N LYS A 102 5.77 -11.14 5.33
CA LYS A 102 5.80 -12.49 4.73
C LYS A 102 6.24 -12.42 3.27
N TYR A 103 5.62 -11.54 2.48
CA TYR A 103 5.91 -11.40 1.05
C TYR A 103 7.36 -10.99 0.82
N LYS A 104 7.84 -9.97 1.51
CA LYS A 104 9.24 -9.53 1.42
C LYS A 104 10.21 -10.69 1.63
N ARG A 105 10.04 -11.45 2.71
CA ARG A 105 10.90 -12.60 3.01
C ARG A 105 10.91 -13.61 1.86
N ILE A 106 9.74 -13.97 1.34
CA ILE A 106 9.61 -14.98 0.29
C ILE A 106 10.16 -14.48 -1.05
N PHE A 107 9.91 -13.21 -1.41
CA PHE A 107 10.47 -12.62 -2.63
C PHE A 107 12.01 -12.54 -2.57
N GLU A 108 12.57 -12.15 -1.43
CA GLU A 108 14.02 -12.15 -1.21
C GLU A 108 14.62 -13.57 -1.30
N GLN A 109 13.90 -14.59 -0.86
CA GLN A 109 14.32 -16.00 -0.96
C GLN A 109 14.24 -16.55 -2.39
N GLU A 110 13.13 -16.33 -3.09
CA GLU A 110 12.84 -16.94 -4.41
C GLU A 110 13.46 -16.18 -5.58
N ARG A 111 13.55 -14.86 -5.48
CA ARG A 111 13.98 -13.99 -6.60
C ARG A 111 15.30 -13.26 -6.32
N GLY A 112 15.80 -13.34 -5.08
CA GLY A 112 17.00 -12.61 -4.66
C GLY A 112 16.78 -11.09 -4.59
N GLY A 113 17.87 -10.38 -4.26
CA GLY A 113 17.88 -8.92 -4.14
C GLY A 113 17.25 -8.40 -2.86
N LYS A 114 17.10 -7.07 -2.77
CA LYS A 114 16.46 -6.37 -1.64
C LYS A 114 15.10 -5.86 -2.07
N TRP A 115 14.06 -6.22 -1.31
CA TRP A 115 12.69 -5.82 -1.62
C TRP A 115 12.16 -4.75 -0.67
N LYS A 116 11.43 -3.78 -1.24
CA LYS A 116 10.71 -2.72 -0.54
C LYS A 116 9.25 -3.11 -0.39
N THR A 117 8.61 -2.63 0.68
CA THR A 117 7.19 -2.87 0.93
C THR A 117 6.47 -1.56 1.18
N VAL A 118 5.29 -1.42 0.59
CA VAL A 118 4.45 -0.22 0.71
C VAL A 118 3.04 -0.65 1.07
N LEU A 119 2.52 -0.10 2.16
CA LEU A 119 1.14 -0.28 2.58
C LEU A 119 0.36 1.00 2.27
N HIS A 120 -0.57 0.91 1.32
CA HIS A 120 -1.53 1.96 1.08
C HIS A 120 -2.81 1.71 1.87
N VAL A 121 -3.46 2.82 2.23
CA VAL A 121 -4.74 2.80 2.94
C VAL A 121 -5.76 3.67 2.22
N TYR A 122 -7.03 3.27 2.29
CA TYR A 122 -8.17 4.03 1.76
C TYR A 122 -9.23 4.31 2.83
#